data_AF-A0A8T4KV97-F1
#
_entry.id   AF-A0A8T4KV97-F1
#
_cell.length_a   1.000
_cell.length_b   1.000
_cell.length_c   1.000
_cell.angle_alpha   90.00
_cell.angle_beta   90.00
_cell.angle_gamma   90.00
#
_symmetry.space_group_name_H-M   'P 1'
#
loop_
_entity.id
_entity.type
_entity.pdbx_description
1 polymer ?
#
loop_
_entity_poly.entity_id
_entity_poly.type
_entity_poly.pdbx_seq_one_letter_code
_entity_poly.pdbx_strand_id
1 'polypeptide(L)'
;MKIFGNKKEQASEKDEKIVNVVDKMRSAGSSDAEITQTLRESGVDEARAKKLIAQAGAGAFARAVPEGAAANKGAYAGKGLSGAKGEIREFIKEEAEAEMQGLKEKIAGEVREDLVEYKLRLAGKEAEFKKAINENVSGMAELSDRVKTKLNDLSSQLKTVQLDLQEAKLSGAHAKNRAISIILLVLGILFLVTDLALFYNGFMGAFTLTVDAVILLVIM
;
A
#
# COMPACT_ATOMS: atom_id res chain seq x y z
N MET A 1 66.39 10.42 17.41
CA MET A 1 65.17 9.74 16.93
C MET A 1 64.62 10.49 15.72
N LYS A 2 64.94 10.04 14.50
CA LYS A 2 64.44 10.56 13.21
C LYS A 2 63.77 9.40 12.47
N ILE A 3 62.46 9.17 12.61
CA ILE A 3 61.77 8.09 11.86
C ILE A 3 60.33 8.45 11.45
N PHE A 4 60.04 9.70 11.09
CA PHE A 4 58.75 10.05 10.46
C PHE A 4 58.84 10.97 9.23
N GLY A 5 60.05 11.34 8.78
CA GLY A 5 60.24 12.17 7.59
C GLY A 5 60.22 11.42 6.24
N ASN A 6 60.40 10.10 6.22
CA ASN A 6 60.80 9.41 4.98
C ASN A 6 59.65 8.84 4.13
N LYS A 7 58.40 8.80 4.62
CA LYS A 7 57.27 8.18 3.88
C LYS A 7 56.56 9.13 2.91
N LYS A 8 56.56 10.45 3.16
CA LYS A 8 55.87 11.42 2.30
C LYS A 8 56.73 11.84 1.10
N GLU A 9 58.04 12.02 1.27
CA GLU A 9 58.96 12.31 0.15
C GLU A 9 59.08 11.12 -0.82
N GLN A 10 59.20 9.89 -0.30
CA GLN A 10 59.27 8.68 -1.13
C GLN A 10 57.99 8.41 -1.93
N ALA A 11 56.83 8.92 -1.50
CA ALA A 11 55.58 8.82 -2.23
C ALA A 11 55.53 9.82 -3.41
N SER A 12 56.07 11.03 -3.23
CA SER A 12 56.13 12.07 -4.28
C SER A 12 57.04 11.65 -5.43
N GLU A 13 58.22 11.11 -5.14
CA GLU A 13 59.18 10.70 -6.18
C GLU A 13 58.68 9.49 -6.99
N LYS A 14 57.93 8.59 -6.34
CA LYS A 14 57.26 7.47 -7.02
C LYS A 14 56.11 7.95 -7.90
N ASP A 15 55.33 8.92 -7.42
CA ASP A 15 54.21 9.48 -8.19
C ASP A 15 54.71 10.26 -9.42
N GLU A 16 55.83 11.00 -9.32
CA GLU A 16 56.47 11.66 -10.47
C GLU A 16 56.98 10.66 -11.52
N LYS A 17 57.58 9.55 -11.09
CA LYS A 17 58.00 8.46 -11.99
C LYS A 17 56.80 7.81 -12.68
N ILE A 18 55.69 7.64 -11.97
CA ILE A 18 54.45 7.09 -12.52
C ILE A 18 53.82 8.06 -13.53
N VAL A 19 53.77 9.37 -13.24
CA VAL A 19 53.28 10.39 -14.17
C VAL A 19 54.08 10.38 -15.48
N ASN A 20 55.41 10.19 -15.42
CA ASN A 20 56.23 10.05 -16.63
C ASN A 20 55.93 8.78 -17.43
N VAL A 21 55.56 7.66 -16.77
CA VAL A 21 55.13 6.44 -17.46
C VAL A 21 53.77 6.64 -18.12
N VAL A 22 52.83 7.30 -17.43
CA VAL A 22 51.52 7.67 -17.97
C VAL A 22 51.66 8.57 -19.20
N ASP A 23 52.50 9.61 -19.12
CA ASP A 23 52.78 10.51 -20.25
C ASP A 23 53.33 9.73 -21.46
N LYS A 24 54.24 8.77 -21.24
CA LYS A 24 54.79 7.91 -22.30
C LYS A 24 53.73 7.02 -22.93
N MET A 25 52.92 6.33 -22.12
CA MET A 25 51.84 5.48 -22.63
C MET A 25 50.79 6.28 -23.40
N ARG A 26 50.46 7.49 -22.94
CA ARG A 26 49.52 8.37 -23.64
C ARG A 26 50.09 8.89 -24.96
N SER A 27 51.39 9.22 -24.99
CA SER A 27 52.08 9.60 -26.23
C SER A 27 52.21 8.45 -27.23
N ALA A 28 52.19 7.21 -26.75
CA ALA A 28 52.15 6.00 -27.57
C ALA A 28 50.73 5.62 -28.04
N GLY A 29 49.70 6.38 -27.66
CA GLY A 29 48.32 6.17 -28.08
C GLY A 29 47.51 5.19 -27.22
N SER A 30 48.02 4.76 -26.07
CA SER A 30 47.28 3.88 -25.15
C SER A 30 46.04 4.58 -24.57
N SER A 31 44.97 3.81 -24.39
CA SER A 31 43.72 4.33 -23.81
C SER A 31 43.82 4.50 -22.29
N ASP A 32 43.02 5.40 -21.71
CA ASP A 32 43.01 5.65 -20.26
C ASP A 32 42.67 4.37 -19.45
N ALA A 33 41.93 3.42 -20.05
CA ALA A 33 41.62 2.12 -19.45
C ALA A 33 42.86 1.20 -19.40
N GLU A 34 43.65 1.16 -20.46
CA GLU A 34 44.91 0.40 -20.52
C GLU A 34 45.93 0.96 -19.55
N ILE A 35 46.06 2.29 -19.48
CA ILE A 35 46.95 2.96 -18.53
C ILE A 35 46.52 2.64 -17.09
N THR A 36 45.21 2.69 -16.79
CA THR A 36 44.69 2.34 -15.46
C THR A 36 45.00 0.87 -15.10
N GLN A 37 44.89 -0.05 -16.06
CA GLN A 37 45.23 -1.46 -15.86
C GLN A 37 46.72 -1.66 -15.57
N THR A 38 47.61 -1.03 -16.35
CA THR A 38 49.07 -1.11 -16.12
C THR A 38 49.50 -0.50 -14.79
N LEU A 39 48.84 0.58 -14.35
CA LEU A 39 49.06 1.17 -13.03
C LEU A 39 48.59 0.24 -11.90
N ARG A 40 47.47 -0.46 -12.10
CA ARG A 40 46.97 -1.46 -11.15
C ARG A 40 47.92 -2.67 -11.03
N GLU A 41 48.44 -3.16 -12.15
CA GLU A 41 49.45 -4.24 -12.19
C GLU A 41 50.76 -3.82 -11.48
N SER A 42 51.06 -2.51 -11.50
CA SER A 42 52.19 -1.91 -10.77
C SER A 42 51.90 -1.65 -9.28
N GLY A 43 50.74 -2.07 -8.77
CA GLY A 43 50.36 -1.93 -7.36
C GLY A 43 49.77 -0.58 -6.97
N VAL A 44 49.32 0.24 -7.93
CA VAL A 44 48.65 1.52 -7.67
C VAL A 44 47.14 1.30 -7.60
N ASP A 45 46.52 1.82 -6.54
CA ASP A 45 45.06 1.78 -6.37
C ASP A 45 44.33 2.56 -7.49
N GLU A 46 43.15 2.10 -7.90
CA GLU A 46 42.38 2.67 -9.02
C GLU A 46 42.05 4.15 -8.83
N ALA A 47 41.73 4.57 -7.59
CA ALA A 47 41.46 5.97 -7.29
C ALA A 47 42.71 6.85 -7.44
N ARG A 48 43.88 6.30 -7.11
CA ARG A 48 45.17 6.98 -7.27
C ARG A 48 45.62 7.00 -8.73
N ALA A 49 45.36 5.94 -9.49
CA ALA A 49 45.64 5.87 -10.92
C ALA A 49 44.89 6.95 -11.70
N LYS A 50 43.57 7.10 -11.46
CA LYS A 50 42.75 8.16 -12.09
C LYS A 50 43.28 9.57 -11.79
N LYS A 51 43.71 9.81 -10.55
CA LYS A 51 44.31 11.09 -10.14
C LYS A 51 45.64 11.36 -10.84
N LEU A 52 46.49 10.35 -10.99
CA LEU A 52 47.79 10.48 -11.69
C LEU A 52 47.60 10.70 -13.20
N ILE A 53 46.61 10.05 -13.82
CA ILE A 53 46.23 10.30 -15.22
C ILE A 53 45.75 11.73 -15.43
N ALA A 54 44.94 12.27 -14.52
CA ALA A 54 44.50 13.66 -14.57
C ALA A 54 45.67 14.65 -14.39
N GLN A 55 46.60 14.37 -13.48
CA GLN A 55 47.80 15.20 -13.26
C GLN A 55 48.74 15.20 -14.47
N ALA A 56 48.95 14.03 -15.09
CA ALA A 56 49.69 13.90 -16.34
C ALA A 56 49.05 14.73 -17.47
N GLY A 57 47.72 14.65 -17.63
CA GLY A 57 46.98 15.46 -18.60
C GLY A 57 47.09 16.97 -18.37
N ALA A 58 47.02 17.43 -17.11
CA ALA A 58 47.21 18.83 -16.77
C ALA A 58 48.65 19.33 -17.06
N GLY A 59 49.66 18.48 -16.78
CA GLY A 59 51.06 18.76 -17.11
C GLY A 59 51.36 18.75 -18.62
N ALA A 60 50.62 17.95 -19.40
CA ALA A 60 50.67 17.97 -20.86
C ALA A 60 50.04 19.25 -21.43
N PHE A 61 48.91 19.71 -20.87
CA PHE A 61 48.31 21.01 -21.22
C PHE A 61 49.26 22.18 -20.93
N ALA A 62 49.93 22.17 -19.77
CA ALA A 62 50.90 23.21 -19.42
C ALA A 62 52.14 23.21 -20.34
N ARG A 63 52.53 22.05 -20.87
CA ARG A 63 53.63 21.89 -21.85
C ARG A 63 53.21 22.19 -23.29
N ALA A 64 51.94 21.99 -23.63
CA ALA A 64 51.37 22.30 -24.94
C ALA A 64 51.08 23.80 -25.13
N VAL A 65 51.10 24.61 -24.06
CA VAL A 65 51.23 26.07 -24.20
C VAL A 65 52.61 26.34 -24.80
N PRO A 66 52.69 26.86 -26.04
CA PRO A 66 53.93 26.86 -26.79
C PRO A 66 55.02 27.66 -26.06
N GLU A 67 56.25 27.14 -26.11
CA GLU A 67 57.52 27.75 -25.66
C GLU A 67 57.75 29.20 -26.17
N GLY A 68 56.88 29.75 -27.02
CA GLY A 68 56.85 31.16 -27.39
C GLY A 68 56.53 32.14 -26.24
N ALA A 69 55.98 31.67 -25.12
CA ALA A 69 55.71 32.52 -23.95
C ALA A 69 56.98 32.88 -23.14
N ALA A 70 58.08 32.13 -23.31
CA ALA A 70 59.34 32.44 -22.64
C ALA A 70 60.18 33.47 -23.40
N ALA A 71 60.12 33.49 -24.73
CA ALA A 71 60.92 34.38 -25.58
C ALA A 71 60.32 35.80 -25.76
N ASN A 72 59.03 36.02 -25.47
CA ASN A 72 58.32 37.27 -25.76
C ASN A 72 57.83 38.05 -24.51
N LYS A 73 58.46 37.88 -23.35
CA LYS A 73 58.11 38.66 -22.14
C LYS A 73 58.47 40.15 -22.20
N GLY A 74 59.25 40.60 -23.19
CA GLY A 74 59.78 41.97 -23.24
C GLY A 74 58.99 42.97 -24.10
N ALA A 75 58.29 42.54 -25.15
CA ALA A 75 57.84 43.47 -26.20
C ALA A 75 56.31 43.71 -26.28
N TYR A 76 55.47 42.82 -25.74
CA TYR A 76 54.01 42.89 -25.93
C TYR A 76 53.18 43.05 -24.63
N ALA A 77 53.83 43.12 -23.47
CA ALA A 77 53.13 43.08 -22.17
C ALA A 77 52.39 44.37 -21.78
N GLY A 78 52.61 45.49 -22.49
CA GLY A 78 52.15 46.81 -22.01
C GLY A 78 50.88 47.39 -22.64
N LYS A 79 50.57 47.08 -23.90
CA LYS A 79 49.53 47.86 -24.65
C LYS A 79 48.52 47.05 -25.47
N GLY A 80 48.77 45.78 -25.80
CA GLY A 80 47.80 44.95 -26.55
C GLY A 80 46.95 44.03 -25.68
N LEU A 81 47.51 43.51 -24.57
CA LEU A 81 46.86 42.50 -23.74
C LEU A 81 45.75 43.05 -22.82
N SER A 82 45.82 44.33 -22.45
CA SER A 82 44.81 44.97 -21.60
C SER A 82 43.55 45.32 -22.38
N GLY A 83 43.68 45.78 -23.63
CA GLY A 83 42.56 46.02 -24.55
C GLY A 83 41.87 44.71 -24.95
N ALA A 84 42.64 43.70 -25.37
CA ALA A 84 42.11 42.39 -25.74
C ALA A 84 41.42 41.68 -24.56
N LYS A 85 41.89 41.85 -23.31
CA LYS A 85 41.19 41.32 -22.12
C LYS A 85 39.86 42.01 -21.85
N GLY A 86 39.71 43.29 -22.18
CA GLY A 86 38.46 44.03 -22.06
C GLY A 86 37.43 43.55 -23.07
N GLU A 87 37.83 43.47 -24.34
CA GLU A 87 36.99 42.99 -25.45
C GLU A 87 36.57 41.53 -25.26
N ILE A 88 37.48 40.64 -24.85
CA ILE A 88 37.14 39.25 -24.53
C ILE A 88 36.16 39.18 -23.34
N ARG A 89 36.27 40.08 -22.37
CA ARG A 89 35.33 40.13 -21.24
C ARG A 89 33.94 40.58 -21.66
N GLU A 90 33.84 41.59 -22.52
CA GLU A 90 32.54 42.02 -23.06
C GLU A 90 31.93 40.95 -23.94
N PHE A 91 32.72 40.32 -24.81
CA PHE A 91 32.25 39.24 -25.68
C PHE A 91 31.74 38.04 -24.86
N ILE A 92 32.48 37.61 -23.83
CA ILE A 92 32.02 36.55 -22.91
C ILE A 92 30.73 36.96 -22.18
N LYS A 93 30.56 38.26 -21.87
CA LYS A 93 29.39 38.75 -21.16
C LYS A 93 28.16 38.81 -22.07
N GLU A 94 28.31 39.29 -23.31
CA GLU A 94 27.25 39.28 -24.32
C GLU A 94 26.84 37.87 -24.70
N GLU A 95 27.81 36.97 -24.94
CA GLU A 95 27.51 35.57 -25.28
C GLU A 95 26.80 34.85 -24.12
N ALA A 96 27.27 35.08 -22.88
CA ALA A 96 26.63 34.52 -21.69
C ALA A 96 25.23 35.10 -21.44
N GLU A 97 25.01 36.40 -21.66
CA GLU A 97 23.69 37.02 -21.53
C GLU A 97 22.72 36.53 -22.62
N ALA A 98 23.20 36.34 -23.85
CA ALA A 98 22.42 35.78 -24.95
C ALA A 98 22.05 34.31 -24.71
N GLU A 99 23.01 33.47 -24.30
CA GLU A 99 22.71 32.07 -23.89
C GLU A 99 21.76 32.03 -22.71
N MET A 100 21.94 32.90 -21.71
CA MET A 100 21.09 32.94 -20.52
C MET A 100 19.67 33.41 -20.85
N GLN A 101 19.48 34.30 -21.82
CA GLN A 101 18.16 34.66 -22.34
C GLN A 101 17.52 33.48 -23.08
N GLY A 102 18.26 32.80 -23.97
CA GLY A 102 17.75 31.62 -24.68
C GLY A 102 17.37 30.47 -23.73
N LEU A 103 18.15 30.25 -22.66
CA LEU A 103 17.84 29.30 -21.60
C LEU A 103 16.61 29.73 -20.80
N LYS A 104 16.47 31.02 -20.47
CA LYS A 104 15.28 31.52 -19.78
C LYS A 104 14.00 31.35 -20.60
N GLU A 105 14.06 31.60 -21.91
CA GLU A 105 12.91 31.40 -22.80
C GLU A 105 12.54 29.92 -22.93
N LYS A 106 13.53 29.03 -23.07
CA LYS A 106 13.29 27.58 -23.08
C LYS A 106 12.68 27.09 -21.76
N ILE A 107 13.27 27.46 -20.63
CA ILE A 107 12.76 27.06 -19.30
C ILE A 107 11.36 27.64 -19.08
N ALA A 108 11.11 28.90 -19.48
CA ALA A 108 9.78 29.50 -19.35
C ALA A 108 8.74 28.82 -20.27
N GLY A 109 9.16 28.33 -21.43
CA GLY A 109 8.35 27.51 -22.34
C GLY A 109 7.99 26.16 -21.72
N GLU A 110 9.01 25.39 -21.31
CA GLU A 110 8.83 24.07 -20.67
C GLU A 110 7.97 24.15 -19.41
N VAL A 111 8.25 25.12 -18.52
CA VAL A 111 7.44 25.30 -17.29
C VAL A 111 6.00 25.69 -17.60
N ARG A 112 5.75 26.45 -18.68
CA ARG A 112 4.37 26.75 -19.11
C ARG A 112 3.66 25.50 -19.63
N GLU A 113 4.35 24.70 -20.42
CA GLU A 113 3.79 23.47 -20.99
C GLU A 113 3.45 22.47 -19.86
N ASP A 114 4.39 22.25 -18.94
CA ASP A 114 4.18 21.45 -17.73
C ASP A 114 3.00 21.96 -16.90
N LEU A 115 2.88 23.28 -16.70
CA LEU A 115 1.76 23.87 -15.97
C LEU A 115 0.41 23.66 -16.69
N VAL A 116 0.39 23.71 -18.02
CA VAL A 116 -0.82 23.45 -18.82
C VAL A 116 -1.20 21.97 -18.73
N GLU A 117 -0.25 21.06 -18.89
CA GLU A 117 -0.48 19.62 -18.77
C GLU A 117 -0.96 19.26 -17.35
N TYR A 118 -0.33 19.83 -16.33
CA TYR A 118 -0.73 19.62 -14.93
C TYR A 118 -2.15 20.13 -14.67
N LYS A 119 -2.54 21.29 -15.23
CA LYS A 119 -3.92 21.80 -15.14
C LYS A 119 -4.92 20.89 -15.84
N LEU A 120 -4.61 20.41 -17.04
CA LEU A 120 -5.45 19.45 -17.77
C LEU A 120 -5.64 18.16 -16.97
N ARG A 121 -4.56 17.63 -16.39
CA ARG A 121 -4.60 16.43 -15.56
C ARG A 121 -5.42 16.65 -14.28
N LEU A 122 -5.31 17.81 -13.65
CA LEU A 122 -6.11 18.19 -12.49
C LEU A 122 -7.60 18.27 -12.84
N ALA A 123 -7.94 18.92 -13.95
CA ALA A 123 -9.32 19.02 -14.43
C ALA A 123 -9.91 17.64 -14.74
N GLY A 124 -9.13 16.75 -15.36
CA GLY A 124 -9.54 15.36 -15.61
C GLY A 124 -9.83 14.60 -14.30
N LYS A 125 -8.92 14.70 -13.31
CA LYS A 125 -9.12 14.09 -11.99
C LYS A 125 -10.32 14.66 -11.24
N GLU A 126 -10.60 15.96 -11.38
CA GLU A 126 -11.77 16.58 -10.76
C GLU A 126 -13.08 16.04 -11.38
N ALA A 127 -13.10 15.84 -12.70
CA ALA A 127 -14.24 15.24 -13.39
C ALA A 127 -14.47 13.78 -12.97
N GLU A 128 -13.39 12.99 -12.87
CA GLU A 128 -13.46 11.60 -12.37
C GLU A 128 -13.95 11.55 -10.92
N PHE A 129 -13.46 12.45 -10.07
CA PHE A 129 -13.89 12.54 -8.67
C PHE A 129 -15.37 12.91 -8.56
N LYS A 130 -15.84 13.89 -9.34
CA LYS A 130 -17.28 14.24 -9.41
C LYS A 130 -18.13 13.06 -9.87
N LYS A 131 -17.66 12.30 -10.86
CA LYS A 131 -18.36 11.10 -11.32
C LYS A 131 -18.45 10.03 -10.23
N ALA A 132 -17.33 9.74 -9.55
CA ALA A 132 -17.29 8.78 -8.45
C ALA A 132 -18.19 9.20 -7.27
N ILE A 133 -18.26 10.50 -6.95
CA ILE A 133 -19.20 11.01 -5.94
C ILE A 133 -20.64 10.77 -6.38
N ASN A 134 -21.01 11.14 -7.61
CA ASN A 134 -22.38 10.94 -8.10
C ASN A 134 -22.79 9.46 -8.12
N GLU A 135 -21.89 8.57 -8.54
CA GLU A 135 -22.12 7.12 -8.50
C GLU A 135 -22.33 6.62 -7.06
N ASN A 136 -21.51 7.06 -6.10
CA ASN A 136 -21.66 6.71 -4.69
C ASN A 136 -22.96 7.28 -4.08
N VAL A 137 -23.32 8.51 -4.40
CA VAL A 137 -24.56 9.13 -3.92
C VAL A 137 -25.77 8.38 -4.48
N SER A 138 -25.76 8.04 -5.76
CA SER A 138 -26.82 7.23 -6.39
C SER A 138 -26.92 5.84 -5.73
N GLY A 139 -25.78 5.17 -5.50
CA GLY A 139 -25.73 3.88 -4.81
C GLY A 139 -26.27 3.95 -3.38
N MET A 140 -25.94 5.01 -2.63
CA MET A 140 -26.50 5.25 -1.29
C MET A 140 -28.02 5.52 -1.33
N ALA A 141 -28.51 6.26 -2.32
CA ALA A 141 -29.95 6.48 -2.49
C ALA A 141 -30.70 5.18 -2.76
N GLU A 142 -30.22 4.35 -3.69
CA GLU A 142 -30.80 3.02 -3.96
C GLU A 142 -30.75 2.09 -2.75
N LEU A 143 -29.65 2.12 -1.98
CA LEU A 143 -29.54 1.33 -0.76
C LEU A 143 -30.55 1.81 0.29
N SER A 144 -30.69 3.13 0.46
CA SER A 144 -31.67 3.74 1.36
C SER A 144 -33.09 3.33 1.00
N ASP A 145 -33.45 3.35 -0.29
CA ASP A 145 -34.78 2.94 -0.76
C ASP A 145 -35.03 1.44 -0.57
N ARG A 146 -34.02 0.60 -0.80
CA ARG A 146 -34.08 -0.84 -0.47
C ARG A 146 -34.30 -1.08 1.02
N VAL A 147 -33.58 -0.36 1.88
CA VAL A 147 -33.72 -0.47 3.34
C VAL A 147 -35.12 -0.02 3.78
N LYS A 148 -35.62 1.11 3.27
CA LYS A 148 -37.00 1.56 3.54
C LYS A 148 -38.03 0.52 3.12
N THR A 149 -37.90 -0.05 1.93
CA THR A 149 -38.80 -1.08 1.43
C THR A 149 -38.78 -2.31 2.34
N LYS A 150 -37.59 -2.79 2.73
CA LYS A 150 -37.44 -3.93 3.64
C LYS A 150 -37.99 -3.65 5.03
N LEU A 151 -37.78 -2.45 5.57
CA LEU A 151 -38.37 -2.04 6.84
C LEU A 151 -39.90 -2.01 6.78
N ASN A 152 -40.47 -1.58 5.66
CA ASN A 152 -41.91 -1.55 5.46
C ASN A 152 -42.48 -2.99 5.35
N ASP A 153 -41.81 -3.88 4.62
CA ASP A 153 -42.16 -5.31 4.56
C ASP A 153 -42.11 -5.95 5.95
N LEU A 154 -41.05 -5.71 6.71
CA LEU A 154 -40.90 -6.19 8.09
C LEU A 154 -42.00 -5.66 9.01
N SER A 155 -42.37 -4.39 8.87
CA SER A 155 -43.48 -3.79 9.62
C SER A 155 -44.82 -4.47 9.28
N SER A 156 -45.07 -4.75 8.00
CA SER A 156 -46.26 -5.46 7.55
C SER A 156 -46.31 -6.91 8.08
N GLN A 157 -45.18 -7.61 8.06
CA GLN A 157 -45.06 -8.97 8.62
C GLN A 157 -45.29 -8.96 10.13
N LEU A 158 -44.69 -8.02 10.86
CA LEU A 158 -44.92 -7.86 12.29
C LEU A 158 -46.40 -7.61 12.61
N LYS A 159 -47.07 -6.77 11.83
CA LYS A 159 -48.50 -6.50 12.00
C LYS A 159 -49.35 -7.75 11.73
N THR A 160 -48.98 -8.54 10.73
CA THR A 160 -49.64 -9.82 10.42
C THR A 160 -49.48 -10.80 11.57
N VAL A 161 -48.25 -10.98 12.07
CA VAL A 161 -47.98 -11.86 13.24
C VAL A 161 -48.72 -11.37 14.49
N GLN A 162 -48.82 -10.06 14.71
CA GLN A 162 -49.60 -9.53 15.82
C GLN A 162 -51.10 -9.84 15.67
N LEU A 163 -51.65 -9.74 14.46
CA LEU A 163 -53.03 -10.10 14.18
C LEU A 163 -53.25 -11.60 14.34
N ASP A 164 -52.36 -12.44 13.82
CA ASP A 164 -52.42 -13.90 13.99
C ASP A 164 -52.33 -14.30 15.47
N LEU A 165 -51.48 -13.64 16.25
CA LEU A 165 -51.39 -13.86 17.70
C LEU A 165 -52.64 -13.37 18.44
N GLN A 166 -53.24 -12.26 18.02
CA GLN A 166 -54.50 -11.80 18.56
C GLN A 166 -55.65 -12.73 18.19
N GLU A 167 -55.71 -13.21 16.95
CA GLU A 167 -56.69 -14.17 16.46
C GLU A 167 -56.50 -15.55 17.12
N ALA A 168 -55.28 -16.00 17.34
CA ALA A 168 -54.98 -17.21 18.10
C ALA A 168 -55.43 -17.08 19.57
N LYS A 169 -55.27 -15.89 20.17
CA LYS A 169 -55.79 -15.59 21.51
C LYS A 169 -57.33 -15.49 21.52
N LEU A 170 -57.93 -14.87 20.51
CA LEU A 170 -59.38 -14.63 20.39
C LEU A 170 -60.18 -15.86 19.97
N SER A 171 -59.63 -16.73 19.11
CA SER A 171 -60.29 -17.96 18.66
C SER A 171 -60.48 -18.98 19.78
N GLY A 172 -59.87 -18.73 20.95
CA GLY A 172 -60.08 -19.50 22.15
C GLY A 172 -59.65 -20.96 21.98
N ALA A 173 -58.77 -21.27 21.02
CA ALA A 173 -58.26 -22.62 20.81
C ALA A 173 -57.66 -23.20 22.11
N HIS A 174 -57.02 -22.35 22.91
CA HIS A 174 -56.54 -22.73 24.24
C HIS A 174 -57.66 -23.02 25.25
N ALA A 175 -58.76 -22.27 25.23
CA ALA A 175 -59.90 -22.46 26.12
C ALA A 175 -60.72 -23.71 25.74
N LYS A 176 -60.94 -23.94 24.44
CA LYS A 176 -61.65 -25.12 23.92
C LYS A 176 -60.86 -26.41 24.20
N ASN A 177 -59.55 -26.42 23.96
CA ASN A 177 -58.72 -27.59 24.27
C ASN A 177 -58.63 -27.86 25.78
N ARG A 178 -58.60 -26.81 26.60
CA ARG A 178 -58.63 -26.97 28.07
C ARG A 178 -59.97 -27.51 28.56
N ALA A 179 -61.09 -27.05 28.00
CA ALA A 179 -62.42 -27.57 28.33
C ALA A 179 -62.57 -29.05 27.94
N ILE A 180 -62.14 -29.42 26.72
CA ILE A 180 -62.15 -30.82 26.26
C ILE A 180 -61.30 -31.71 27.17
N SER A 181 -60.10 -31.26 27.56
CA SER A 181 -59.23 -32.00 28.48
C SER A 181 -59.85 -32.19 29.85
N ILE A 182 -60.55 -31.18 30.39
CA ILE A 182 -61.25 -31.29 31.69
C ILE A 182 -62.42 -32.27 31.58
N ILE A 183 -63.21 -32.20 30.50
CA ILE A 183 -64.34 -33.13 30.28
C ILE A 183 -63.84 -34.58 30.17
N LEU A 184 -62.76 -34.82 29.43
CA LEU A 184 -62.14 -36.15 29.32
C LEU A 184 -61.64 -36.67 30.68
N LEU A 185 -61.04 -35.80 31.50
CA LEU A 185 -60.56 -36.16 32.83
C LEU A 185 -61.73 -36.52 33.76
N VAL A 186 -62.81 -35.73 33.76
CA VAL A 186 -64.03 -36.01 34.53
C VAL A 186 -64.65 -37.33 34.10
N LEU A 187 -64.78 -37.58 32.79
CA LEU A 187 -65.30 -38.84 32.25
C LEU A 187 -64.43 -40.04 32.68
N GLY A 188 -63.10 -39.91 32.61
CA GLY A 188 -62.18 -40.96 33.05
C GLY A 188 -62.35 -41.31 34.53
N ILE A 189 -62.51 -40.31 35.41
CA ILE A 189 -62.80 -40.53 36.83
C ILE A 189 -64.15 -41.22 37.02
N LEU A 190 -65.18 -40.78 36.29
CA LEU A 190 -66.53 -41.35 36.36
C LEU A 190 -66.54 -42.84 35.96
N PHE A 191 -65.81 -43.18 34.90
CA PHE A 191 -65.60 -44.56 34.48
C PHE A 191 -64.92 -45.37 35.58
N LEU A 192 -63.84 -44.85 36.16
CA LEU A 192 -63.08 -45.55 37.20
C LEU A 192 -63.92 -45.81 38.46
N VAL A 193 -64.75 -44.83 38.89
CA VAL A 193 -65.69 -45.01 40.01
C VAL A 193 -66.78 -46.02 39.67
N THR A 194 -67.31 -45.98 38.45
CA THR A 194 -68.35 -46.93 38.01
C THR A 194 -67.81 -48.35 37.97
N ASP A 195 -66.59 -48.53 37.46
CA ASP A 195 -65.92 -49.82 37.37
C ASP A 195 -65.60 -50.38 38.76
N LEU A 196 -65.11 -49.54 39.68
CA LEU A 196 -64.93 -49.91 41.10
C LEU A 196 -66.26 -50.28 41.77
N ALA A 197 -67.34 -49.57 41.49
CA ALA A 197 -68.65 -49.85 42.08
C ALA A 197 -69.23 -51.16 41.54
N LEU A 198 -69.11 -51.42 40.24
CA LEU A 198 -69.49 -52.70 39.62
C LEU A 198 -68.64 -53.85 40.15
N PHE A 199 -67.33 -53.64 40.30
CA PHE A 199 -66.42 -54.61 40.90
C PHE A 199 -66.80 -54.91 42.36
N TYR A 200 -67.04 -53.89 43.17
CA TYR A 200 -67.44 -54.06 44.57
C TYR A 200 -68.78 -54.81 44.68
N ASN A 201 -69.80 -54.40 43.93
CA ASN A 201 -71.11 -55.04 43.96
C ASN A 201 -71.09 -56.46 43.38
N GLY A 202 -70.31 -56.71 42.33
CA GLY A 202 -70.16 -58.04 41.72
C GLY A 202 -69.35 -58.99 42.60
N PHE A 203 -68.26 -58.52 43.20
CA PHE A 203 -67.37 -59.35 44.02
C PHE A 203 -67.95 -59.63 45.42
N MET A 204 -68.55 -58.63 46.08
CA MET A 204 -69.22 -58.85 47.38
C MET A 204 -70.59 -59.53 47.23
N GLY A 205 -71.31 -59.28 46.12
CA GLY A 205 -72.59 -59.94 45.84
C GLY A 205 -72.45 -61.43 45.47
N ALA A 206 -71.31 -61.84 44.92
CA ALA A 206 -71.02 -63.26 44.64
C ALA A 206 -70.56 -64.03 45.89
N PHE A 207 -70.00 -63.35 46.90
CA PHE A 207 -69.47 -64.00 48.11
C PHE A 207 -70.56 -64.41 49.12
N THR A 208 -71.78 -63.89 49.00
CA THR A 208 -72.92 -64.31 49.83
C THR A 208 -73.58 -65.61 49.36
N LEU A 209 -73.16 -66.16 48.21
CA LEU A 209 -73.69 -67.39 47.61
C LEU A 209 -72.85 -68.65 47.89
N THR A 210 -72.11 -68.70 49.01
CA THR A 210 -71.26 -69.87 49.33
C THR A 210 -71.45 -70.44 50.74
N VAL A 211 -72.43 -69.99 51.52
CA VAL A 211 -72.78 -70.73 52.75
C VAL A 211 -73.49 -72.04 52.41
N ASP A 212 -74.44 -72.01 51.45
CA ASP A 212 -75.14 -73.23 51.00
C ASP A 212 -74.24 -74.18 50.21
N ALA A 213 -73.24 -73.66 49.47
CA ALA A 213 -72.29 -74.49 48.72
C ALA A 213 -71.31 -75.26 49.64
N VAL A 214 -70.95 -74.68 50.80
CA VAL A 214 -70.09 -75.37 51.78
C VAL A 214 -70.87 -76.43 52.54
N ILE A 215 -72.15 -76.21 52.84
CA ILE A 215 -73.01 -77.20 53.52
C ILE A 215 -73.24 -78.42 52.62
N LEU A 216 -73.46 -78.23 51.31
CA LEU A 216 -73.62 -79.34 50.36
C LEU A 216 -72.35 -80.20 50.19
N LEU A 217 -71.16 -79.62 50.38
CA LEU A 217 -69.88 -80.35 50.25
C LEU A 217 -69.52 -81.15 51.52
N VAL A 218 -70.08 -80.80 52.67
CA VAL A 218 -69.84 -81.49 53.96
C VAL A 218 -70.87 -82.61 54.22
N ILE A 219 -72.03 -82.56 53.57
CA ILE A 219 -73.12 -83.54 53.74
C ILE A 219 -73.01 -84.72 52.73
N MET A 220 -72.29 -84.56 51.61
CA MET A 220 -71.92 -85.68 50.73
C MET A 220 -70.66 -86.41 51.21
#